data_AF-A0A7M1B5G1-F1
#
_entry.id   AF-A0A7M1B5G1-F1
#
_cell.length_a   1.000
_cell.length_b   1.000
_cell.length_c   1.000
_cell.angle_alpha   90.00
_cell.angle_beta   90.00
_cell.angle_gamma   90.00
#
_symmetry.space_group_name_H-M   'P 1'
#
loop_
_entity.id
_entity.type
_entity.pdbx_description
1 polymer ?
#
loop_
_entity_poly.entity_id
_entity_poly.type
_entity_poly.pdbx_seq_one_letter_code
_entity_poly.pdbx_strand_id
1 'polypeptide(L)'
;MILGKCPYCDDGQIEVRDKEVRGKKVKLYACSNAHWMSEDGEMYELREDATCGFRIWQNSLAKYGKWLSYKEVRELLSEGELEVELLSKKYGKKIYYTKTIILNEEYGVSVLWD
;
A
#
# COMPACT_ATOMS: atom_id res chain seq x y z
N MET A 1 13.78 6.73 -0.63
CA MET A 1 13.58 6.63 -2.10
C MET A 1 12.22 7.17 -2.43
N ILE A 2 12.09 7.94 -3.51
CA ILE A 2 10.82 8.48 -4.00
C ILE A 2 10.28 7.58 -5.11
N LEU A 3 8.97 7.31 -5.11
CA LEU A 3 8.30 6.45 -6.08
C LEU A 3 7.35 7.20 -7.02
N GLY A 4 6.76 8.32 -6.61
CA GLY A 4 5.81 9.06 -7.45
C GLY A 4 5.18 10.22 -6.70
N LYS A 5 4.22 10.90 -7.34
CA LYS A 5 3.42 11.93 -6.67
C LYS A 5 2.42 11.30 -5.70
N CYS A 6 2.06 12.04 -4.66
CA CYS A 6 0.95 11.64 -3.81
C CYS A 6 -0.37 11.77 -4.59
N PRO A 7 -1.22 10.73 -4.68
CA PRO A 7 -2.40 10.76 -5.54
C PRO A 7 -3.60 11.52 -4.96
N TYR A 8 -3.69 11.65 -3.62
CA TYR A 8 -4.87 12.23 -2.94
C TYR A 8 -4.57 13.54 -2.21
N CYS A 9 -3.38 14.11 -2.41
CA CYS A 9 -2.94 15.29 -1.67
C CYS A 9 -2.38 16.30 -2.68
N ASP A 10 -2.67 17.58 -2.46
CA ASP A 10 -2.30 18.68 -3.38
C ASP A 10 -0.78 18.77 -3.58
N ASP A 11 -0.03 18.40 -2.56
CA ASP A 11 1.42 18.32 -2.57
C ASP A 11 1.94 17.01 -1.96
N GLY A 12 3.23 16.76 -2.14
CA GLY A 12 3.93 15.62 -1.58
C GLY A 12 4.28 14.51 -2.57
N GLN A 13 5.24 13.69 -2.15
CA GLN A 13 5.78 12.59 -2.94
C GLN A 13 5.72 11.31 -2.13
N ILE A 14 5.49 10.18 -2.79
CA ILE A 14 5.50 8.86 -2.15
C ILE A 14 6.93 8.48 -1.84
N GLU A 15 7.24 8.35 -0.56
CA GLU A 15 8.51 7.88 -0.05
C GLU A 15 8.40 6.49 0.57
N VAL A 16 9.51 5.76 0.49
CA VAL A 16 9.64 4.43 1.09
C VAL A 16 10.17 4.57 2.51
N ARG A 17 9.39 4.11 3.49
CA ARG A 17 9.76 4.01 4.90
C ARG A 17 9.84 2.53 5.30
N ASP A 18 10.80 2.20 6.15
CA ASP A 18 10.89 0.88 6.78
C ASP A 18 10.06 0.86 8.07
N LYS A 19 9.19 -0.14 8.21
CA LYS A 19 8.36 -0.35 9.40
C LYS A 19 8.41 -1.81 9.83
N GLU A 20 8.14 -2.04 11.10
CA GLU A 20 7.95 -3.38 11.64
C GLU A 20 6.50 -3.52 12.09
N VAL A 21 5.82 -4.55 11.58
CA VAL A 21 4.43 -4.86 11.93
C VAL A 21 4.39 -6.32 12.35
N ARG A 22 3.99 -6.57 13.62
CA ARG A 22 3.95 -7.93 14.21
C ARG A 22 5.28 -8.68 14.05
N GLY A 23 6.40 -8.00 14.30
CA GLY A 23 7.76 -8.56 14.18
C GLY A 23 8.23 -8.85 12.75
N LYS A 24 7.49 -8.40 11.72
CA LYS A 24 7.90 -8.51 10.32
C LYS A 24 8.28 -7.15 9.78
N LYS A 25 9.44 -7.07 9.13
CA LYS A 25 9.86 -5.89 8.38
C LYS A 25 9.00 -5.76 7.13
N VAL A 26 8.32 -4.62 6.99
CA VAL A 26 7.42 -4.29 5.89
C VAL A 26 7.74 -2.89 5.41
N LYS A 27 7.69 -2.67 4.09
CA LYS A 27 7.81 -1.33 3.52
C LYS A 27 6.47 -0.60 3.60
N LEU A 28 6.54 0.66 4.03
CA LEU A 28 5.44 1.61 4.00
C LEU A 28 5.72 2.64 2.91
N TYR A 29 4.81 2.76 1.95
CA TYR A 29 4.86 3.77 0.91
C TYR A 29 3.93 4.90 1.32
N ALA A 30 4.49 6.01 1.78
CA ALA A 30 3.73 7.09 2.42
C ALA A 30 3.98 8.42 1.72
N CYS A 31 3.00 9.31 1.71
CA CYS A 31 3.24 10.68 1.26
C CYS A 31 4.18 11.40 2.23
N SER A 32 5.06 12.24 1.69
CA SER A 32 6.10 12.96 2.45
C SER A 32 5.54 13.91 3.51
N ASN A 33 4.37 14.47 3.26
CA ASN A 33 3.57 15.34 4.13
C ASN A 33 2.65 14.56 5.09
N ALA A 34 2.70 13.22 5.04
CA ALA A 34 1.91 12.38 5.92
C ALA A 34 2.68 12.01 7.20
N HIS A 35 2.17 12.53 8.30
CA HIS A 35 2.71 12.35 9.65
C HIS A 35 1.74 11.53 10.49
N TRP A 36 2.20 10.37 10.98
CA TRP A 36 1.43 9.51 11.86
C TRP A 36 2.17 9.30 13.18
N MET A 37 1.42 9.29 14.28
CA MET A 37 1.91 8.80 15.57
C MET A 37 1.45 7.37 15.77
N SER A 38 2.32 6.60 16.41
CA SER A 38 1.97 5.29 16.92
C SER A 38 2.62 5.16 18.28
N GLU A 39 1.81 4.95 19.32
CA GLU A 39 2.31 4.74 20.68
C GLU A 39 2.95 3.34 20.80
N ASP A 40 2.28 2.31 20.28
CA ASP A 40 2.72 0.90 20.41
C ASP A 40 3.24 0.28 19.12
N GLY A 41 3.31 1.04 18.02
CA GLY A 41 3.67 0.53 16.69
C GLY A 41 2.56 -0.28 16.00
N GLU A 42 1.40 -0.45 16.65
CA GLU A 42 0.26 -1.22 16.15
C GLU A 42 -0.85 -0.36 15.54
N MET A 43 -1.16 0.78 16.17
CA MET A 43 -2.13 1.76 15.67
C MET A 43 -1.42 3.04 15.23
N TYR A 44 -1.71 3.50 14.01
CA TYR A 44 -1.12 4.69 13.44
C TYR A 44 -2.19 5.75 13.22
N GLU A 45 -2.23 6.75 14.10
CA GLU A 45 -3.16 7.89 14.01
C GLU A 45 -2.50 9.04 13.26
N LEU A 46 -3.26 9.73 12.41
CA LEU A 46 -2.78 10.96 11.78
C LEU A 46 -2.54 12.01 12.87
N ARG A 47 -1.42 12.72 12.75
CA ARG A 47 -1.21 13.92 13.55
C ARG A 47 -2.10 15.07 13.05
N GLU A 48 -2.41 16.00 13.94
CA GLU A 48 -3.17 17.22 13.62
C GLU A 48 -2.45 18.12 12.59
N ASP A 49 -1.13 17.99 12.44
CA ASP A 49 -0.32 18.73 11.47
C ASP A 49 -0.24 18.06 10.08
N ALA A 50 -0.76 16.84 9.93
CA ALA A 50 -0.69 16.11 8.68
C ALA A 50 -1.76 16.62 7.70
N THR A 51 -1.32 17.13 6.55
CA THR A 51 -2.20 17.52 5.43
C THR A 51 -2.62 16.34 4.56
N CYS A 52 -2.04 15.17 4.81
CA CYS A 52 -2.22 13.97 4.00
C CYS A 52 -2.18 12.71 4.86
N GLY A 53 -3.08 11.77 4.60
CA GLY A 53 -3.16 10.48 5.29
C GLY A 53 -2.86 9.27 4.41
N PHE A 54 -2.58 9.49 3.13
CA PHE A 54 -2.46 8.41 2.16
C PHE A 54 -1.18 7.59 2.36
N ARG A 55 -1.37 6.27 2.34
CA ARG A 55 -0.28 5.29 2.44
C ARG A 55 -0.66 3.98 1.78
N ILE A 56 0.34 3.28 1.25
CA ILE A 56 0.23 1.91 0.76
C ILE A 56 1.18 1.05 1.59
N TRP A 57 0.67 -0.02 2.18
CA TRP A 57 1.52 -1.03 2.81
C TRP A 57 1.97 -2.05 1.77
N GLN A 58 3.24 -2.45 1.81
CA GLN A 58 3.75 -3.50 0.94
C GLN A 58 2.95 -4.81 1.06
N ASN A 59 2.40 -5.09 2.24
CA ASN A 59 1.62 -6.28 2.52
C ASN A 59 0.10 -6.06 2.43
N SER A 60 -0.40 -4.96 1.84
CA SER A 60 -1.84 -4.68 1.71
C SER A 60 -2.63 -5.84 1.07
N LEU A 61 -2.00 -6.59 0.15
CA LEU A 61 -2.59 -7.74 -0.53
C LEU A 61 -2.10 -9.09 0.01
N ALA A 62 -1.51 -9.13 1.20
CA ALA A 62 -0.95 -10.37 1.76
C ALA A 62 -2.00 -11.45 1.99
N LYS A 63 -3.27 -11.07 2.22
CA LYS A 63 -4.41 -12.02 2.28
C LYS A 63 -4.63 -12.78 0.97
N TYR A 64 -4.18 -12.22 -0.15
CA TYR A 64 -4.18 -12.82 -1.48
C TYR A 64 -2.81 -13.35 -1.87
N GLY A 65 -1.88 -13.52 -0.91
CA GLY A 65 -0.53 -14.01 -1.16
C GLY A 65 0.36 -13.05 -1.95
N LYS A 66 -0.02 -11.78 -2.08
CA LYS A 66 0.70 -10.79 -2.89
C LYS A 66 1.32 -9.69 -2.02
N TRP A 67 2.60 -9.43 -2.25
CA TRP A 67 3.32 -8.28 -1.70
C TRP A 67 3.71 -7.36 -2.84
N LEU A 68 3.51 -6.05 -2.65
CA LEU A 68 3.73 -5.03 -3.67
C LEU A 68 5.22 -4.66 -3.75
N SER A 69 5.79 -4.83 -4.93
CA SER A 69 7.14 -4.37 -5.25
C SER A 69 7.16 -2.87 -5.54
N TYR A 70 8.37 -2.28 -5.53
CA TYR A 70 8.53 -0.87 -5.89
C TYR A 70 8.06 -0.56 -7.31
N LYS A 71 8.29 -1.48 -8.26
CA LYS A 71 7.87 -1.29 -9.65
C LYS A 71 6.35 -1.21 -9.75
N GLU A 72 5.65 -2.13 -9.10
CA GLU A 72 4.19 -2.18 -9.09
C GLU A 72 3.58 -0.93 -8.44
N VAL A 73 4.16 -0.46 -7.34
CA VAL A 73 3.69 0.79 -6.70
C VAL A 73 3.91 1.99 -7.61
N ARG A 74 5.06 2.09 -8.31
CA ARG A 74 5.29 3.18 -9.28
C ARG A 74 4.28 3.15 -10.43
N GLU A 75 4.03 1.97 -10.97
CA GLU A 75 3.09 1.76 -12.06
C GLU A 75 1.68 2.13 -11.63
N LEU A 76 1.25 1.64 -10.45
CA LEU A 76 -0.06 1.98 -9.88
C LEU A 76 -0.24 3.48 -9.60
N LEU A 77 0.82 4.17 -9.17
CA LEU A 77 0.79 5.63 -8.97
C LEU A 77 0.77 6.43 -10.30
N SER A 78 1.25 5.85 -11.39
CA SER A 78 1.28 6.46 -12.72
C SER A 78 -0.05 6.28 -13.44
N GLU A 79 -0.50 5.03 -13.52
CA GLU A 79 -1.65 4.63 -14.33
C GLU A 79 -2.97 4.63 -13.53
N GLY A 80 -2.89 4.65 -12.19
CA GLY A 80 -4.06 4.59 -11.29
C GLY A 80 -4.61 3.18 -11.07
N GLU A 81 -4.32 2.26 -11.98
CA GLU A 81 -4.65 0.84 -11.90
C GLU A 81 -3.47 -0.05 -12.32
N LEU A 82 -3.50 -1.31 -11.88
CA LEU A 82 -2.47 -2.29 -12.20
C LEU A 82 -3.04 -3.70 -12.17
N GLU A 83 -2.69 -4.51 -13.17
CA GLU A 83 -3.00 -5.93 -13.16
C GLU A 83 -1.95 -6.73 -12.36
N VAL A 84 -2.40 -7.53 -11.40
CA VAL A 84 -1.52 -8.33 -10.53
C VAL A 84 -1.96 -9.79 -10.43
N GLU A 85 -1.00 -10.69 -10.30
CA GLU A 85 -1.25 -12.10 -9.98
C GLU A 85 -1.48 -12.28 -8.47
N LEU A 86 -2.60 -12.91 -8.13
CA LEU A 86 -3.02 -13.25 -6.78
C LEU A 86 -3.03 -14.75 -6.58
N LEU A 87 -2.90 -15.17 -5.32
CA LEU A 87 -2.90 -16.57 -4.90
C LEU A 87 -4.12 -16.88 -4.03
N SER A 88 -4.88 -17.90 -4.43
CA SER A 88 -5.91 -18.53 -3.61
C SER A 88 -5.43 -19.91 -3.13
N LYS A 89 -5.72 -20.22 -1.87
CA LYS A 89 -5.43 -21.53 -1.25
C LYS A 89 -6.73 -22.23 -0.91
N LYS A 90 -7.39 -22.81 -1.92
CA LYS A 90 -8.64 -23.56 -1.74
C LYS A 90 -8.31 -25.05 -1.62
N TYR A 91 -8.71 -25.67 -0.51
CA TYR A 91 -8.46 -27.10 -0.21
C TYR A 91 -6.98 -27.54 -0.38
N GLY A 92 -6.05 -26.69 0.08
CA GLY A 92 -4.61 -26.98 0.00
C GLY A 92 -3.99 -26.84 -1.40
N LYS A 93 -4.79 -26.62 -2.45
CA LYS A 93 -4.28 -26.33 -3.81
C LYS A 93 -4.04 -24.83 -3.97
N LYS A 94 -2.89 -24.50 -4.55
CA LYS A 94 -2.54 -23.13 -4.97
C LYS A 94 -3.17 -22.87 -6.32
N ILE A 95 -4.02 -21.85 -6.40
CA ILE A 95 -4.64 -21.38 -7.63
C ILE A 95 -4.18 -19.94 -7.82
N TYR A 96 -3.49 -19.68 -8.92
CA TYR A 96 -3.09 -18.33 -9.32
C TYR A 96 -4.17 -17.76 -10.23
N TYR A 97 -4.48 -16.49 -10.04
CA TYR A 97 -5.46 -15.78 -10.83
C TYR A 97 -5.11 -14.31 -10.88
N THR A 98 -5.50 -13.65 -11.96
CA THR A 98 -5.15 -12.26 -12.21
C THR A 98 -6.32 -11.34 -11.85
N LYS A 99 -6.03 -10.21 -11.22
CA LYS A 99 -7.01 -9.18 -10.89
C LYS A 99 -6.40 -7.79 -11.05
N THR A 100 -7.25 -6.83 -11.42
CA THR A 100 -6.90 -5.42 -11.40
C THR A 100 -7.00 -4.87 -9.99
N ILE A 101 -5.99 -4.10 -9.59
CA ILE A 101 -5.99 -3.30 -8.38
C ILE A 101 -6.01 -1.83 -8.75
N ILE A 102 -6.66 -1.02 -7.91
CA ILE A 102 -6.75 0.43 -8.04
C ILE A 102 -6.24 1.09 -6.76
N LEU A 103 -5.88 2.37 -6.87
CA LEU A 103 -5.63 3.20 -5.70
C LEU A 103 -6.92 3.34 -4.86
N ASN A 104 -6.76 3.33 -3.55
CA ASN A 104 -7.86 3.58 -2.62
C ASN A 104 -7.36 4.47 -1.49
N GLU A 105 -8.06 5.58 -1.24
CA GLU A 105 -7.62 6.60 -0.28
C GLU A 105 -7.43 6.06 1.15
N GLU A 106 -8.35 5.19 1.60
CA GLU A 106 -8.35 4.66 2.98
C GLU A 106 -7.40 3.46 3.14
N TYR A 107 -7.45 2.51 2.20
CA TYR A 107 -6.73 1.22 2.28
C TYR A 107 -5.40 1.22 1.52
N GLY A 108 -5.06 2.30 0.82
CA GLY A 108 -3.93 2.41 -0.10
C GLY A 108 -4.23 1.79 -1.46
N VAL A 109 -4.69 0.53 -1.47
CA VAL A 109 -5.06 -0.22 -2.66
C VAL A 109 -6.33 -1.04 -2.44
N SER A 110 -7.13 -1.18 -3.50
CA SER A 110 -8.29 -2.06 -3.53
C SER A 110 -8.21 -3.01 -4.72
N VAL A 111 -8.78 -4.20 -4.58
CA VAL A 111 -8.91 -5.18 -5.67
C VAL A 111 -10.29 -4.99 -6.31
N LEU A 112 -10.35 -4.89 -7.63
CA LEU A 112 -11.61 -4.85 -8.35
C LEU A 112 -12.23 -6.25 -8.42
N TRP A 113 -13.41 -6.38 -7.84
CA TRP A 113 -14.26 -7.57 -7.90
C TRP A 113 -15.47 -7.21 -8.73
N ASP A 114 -15.48 -7.64 -9.99
CA ASP A 114 -16.71 -7.73 -10.80
C ASP A 114 -17.74 -8.67 -10.17
#